data_AF-A0A379XZD3-F1
#
_entry.id   AF-A0A379XZD3-F1
#
_cell.length_a   1.000
_cell.length_b   1.000
_cell.length_c   1.000
_cell.angle_alpha   90.00
_cell.angle_beta   90.00
_cell.angle_gamma   90.00
#
_symmetry.space_group_name_H-M   'P 1'
#
loop_
_entity.id
_entity.type
_entity.pdbx_description
1 polymer ?
#
loop_
_entity_poly.entity_id
_entity_poly.type
_entity_poly.pdbx_seq_one_letter_code
_entity_poly.pdbx_strand_id
1 'polypeptide(L)'
;MGGTLPALRCVTGLAGRRLKQVWDEYVSSQTEVTAEPVAELPVEVAEEVKAVSSALAERISQLATELNDKAVRAAERRVAEVTRAAGEQTAQAERELADAAQTVDDLEETLDTLRDEHSTTLAALDDSRGKEQAQAVELAQLRERLTATEKQLGESEKAGKEAAEQHRQQQADLQKRLDAAENKLVEATTRHSTELQCVRELHAGEIKELKGQHARSESDLQKRLDAVENKLAEATTRHAAELQSAREQHTGEIKEIKAQHTRSESDLQKRLDSELKARQTALKEATDAREAKAVMTGELRALKTLNDQLTALLAGKNEPAAVRTKSTK
;
A
#
# COMPACT_ATOMS: atom_id res chain seq x y z
N MET A 1 -71.34 105.14 -83.98
CA MET A 1 -70.14 105.68 -83.29
C MET A 1 -68.96 104.83 -83.73
N GLY A 2 -67.88 105.30 -84.30
CA GLY A 2 -67.38 106.63 -84.64
C GLY A 2 -66.01 106.40 -85.31
N GLY A 3 -65.48 107.41 -86.00
CA GLY A 3 -64.10 107.39 -86.53
C GLY A 3 -64.03 106.91 -87.98
N THR A 4 -64.27 107.74 -89.02
CA THR A 4 -63.36 108.76 -89.55
C THR A 4 -61.88 108.41 -89.37
N LEU A 5 -61.22 108.09 -90.48
CA LEU A 5 -60.13 108.88 -91.07
C LEU A 5 -59.90 108.37 -92.52
N PRO A 6 -59.40 109.24 -93.42
CA PRO A 6 -60.02 109.45 -94.71
C PRO A 6 -59.01 109.31 -95.86
N ALA A 7 -59.48 109.66 -97.05
CA ALA A 7 -58.66 110.19 -98.14
C ALA A 7 -57.62 109.24 -98.75
N LEU A 8 -58.00 108.72 -99.92
CA LEU A 8 -57.23 108.54 -101.17
C LEU A 8 -58.06 107.59 -102.03
N ARG A 9 -59.35 107.90 -102.26
CA ARG A 9 -59.78 108.64 -103.45
C ARG A 9 -58.81 108.45 -104.63
N CYS A 10 -59.11 107.41 -105.41
CA CYS A 10 -59.39 107.56 -106.82
C CYS A 10 -58.24 108.11 -107.68
N VAL A 11 -57.28 107.26 -108.05
CA VAL A 11 -56.53 107.47 -109.31
C VAL A 11 -56.29 106.15 -110.09
N THR A 12 -56.09 104.99 -109.46
CA THR A 12 -55.72 103.77 -110.22
C THR A 12 -56.90 102.90 -110.70
N GLY A 13 -58.08 103.01 -110.09
CA GLY A 13 -59.29 102.30 -110.57
C GLY A 13 -59.94 102.93 -111.81
N LEU A 14 -59.77 104.26 -111.97
CA LEU A 14 -60.09 104.96 -113.22
C LEU A 14 -59.03 104.73 -114.28
N ALA A 15 -57.77 104.46 -113.89
CA ALA A 15 -56.75 103.99 -114.82
C ALA A 15 -57.05 102.57 -115.30
N GLY A 16 -57.55 101.64 -114.47
CA GLY A 16 -57.96 100.30 -114.89
C GLY A 16 -59.26 100.27 -115.69
N ARG A 17 -60.24 101.15 -115.40
CA ARG A 17 -61.42 101.34 -116.26
C ARG A 17 -61.09 102.09 -117.53
N ARG A 18 -60.19 103.08 -117.52
CA ARG A 18 -59.62 103.66 -118.74
C ARG A 18 -58.77 102.65 -119.47
N LEU A 19 -58.01 101.78 -118.80
CA LEU A 19 -57.20 100.76 -119.46
C LEU A 19 -58.12 99.73 -120.05
N LYS A 20 -59.21 99.33 -119.38
CA LYS A 20 -60.22 98.42 -119.90
C LYS A 20 -61.08 99.07 -120.98
N GLN A 21 -61.39 100.36 -120.88
CA GLN A 21 -62.10 101.10 -121.92
C GLN A 21 -61.18 101.33 -123.12
N VAL A 22 -59.92 101.74 -122.92
CA VAL A 22 -58.88 101.80 -123.95
C VAL A 22 -58.55 100.41 -124.45
N TRP A 23 -58.70 99.34 -123.67
CA TRP A 23 -58.49 97.96 -124.12
C TRP A 23 -59.69 97.47 -124.89
N ASP A 24 -60.91 97.80 -124.48
CA ASP A 24 -62.15 97.47 -125.18
C ASP A 24 -62.26 98.33 -126.45
N GLU A 25 -61.76 99.57 -126.43
CA GLU A 25 -61.66 100.50 -127.56
C GLU A 25 -60.44 100.19 -128.43
N TYR A 26 -59.36 99.62 -127.87
CA TYR A 26 -58.23 99.05 -128.61
C TYR A 26 -58.63 97.74 -129.28
N VAL A 27 -59.33 96.85 -128.56
CA VAL A 27 -59.92 95.62 -129.08
C VAL A 27 -61.01 95.95 -130.09
N SER A 28 -61.83 96.97 -129.87
CA SER A 28 -62.81 97.47 -130.86
C SER A 28 -62.12 98.13 -132.05
N SER A 29 -61.03 98.88 -131.86
CA SER A 29 -60.22 99.42 -132.94
C SER A 29 -59.39 98.35 -133.67
N GLN A 30 -59.15 97.20 -133.03
CA GLN A 30 -58.58 96.01 -133.67
C GLN A 30 -59.66 95.15 -134.36
N THR A 31 -60.90 95.16 -133.88
CA THR A 31 -62.03 94.43 -134.52
C THR A 31 -62.70 95.24 -135.62
N GLU A 32 -62.56 96.57 -135.63
CA GLU A 32 -62.73 97.46 -136.78
C GLU A 32 -61.40 97.74 -137.49
N VAL A 33 -60.51 96.74 -137.57
CA VAL A 33 -59.65 96.65 -138.75
C VAL A 33 -60.58 96.28 -139.90
N THR A 34 -61.01 97.33 -140.60
CA THR A 34 -61.46 97.24 -141.97
C THR A 34 -60.58 96.22 -142.68
N ALA A 35 -61.19 95.11 -143.07
CA ALA A 35 -60.69 94.34 -144.18
C ALA A 35 -60.71 95.27 -145.42
N GLU A 36 -59.72 96.17 -145.53
CA GLU A 36 -59.11 96.34 -146.84
C GLU A 36 -58.77 94.92 -147.29
N PRO A 37 -59.21 94.49 -148.48
CA PRO A 37 -58.71 93.24 -148.99
C PRO A 37 -57.21 93.48 -149.11
N VAL A 38 -56.43 92.97 -148.14
CA VAL A 38 -55.06 92.58 -148.41
C VAL A 38 -55.25 91.74 -149.64
N ALA A 39 -54.90 92.35 -150.79
CA ALA A 39 -55.13 91.81 -152.11
C ALA A 39 -54.89 90.34 -151.97
N GLU A 40 -55.96 89.52 -152.09
CA GLU A 40 -55.94 88.11 -151.74
C GLU A 40 -54.57 87.65 -152.14
N LEU A 41 -53.72 87.36 -151.15
CA LEU A 41 -52.42 86.78 -151.44
C LEU A 41 -52.82 85.66 -152.37
N PRO A 42 -52.40 85.71 -153.66
CA PRO A 42 -53.00 84.91 -154.73
C PRO A 42 -53.28 83.54 -154.15
N VAL A 43 -54.48 82.96 -154.27
CA VAL A 43 -54.95 81.86 -153.40
C VAL A 43 -53.85 80.81 -153.11
N GLU A 44 -52.97 80.60 -154.09
CA GLU A 44 -51.68 79.95 -153.99
C GLU A 44 -50.81 80.37 -152.78
N VAL A 45 -50.43 81.63 -152.59
CA VAL A 45 -49.61 82.14 -151.47
C VAL A 45 -50.32 82.03 -150.12
N ALA A 46 -51.64 82.24 -150.03
CA ALA A 46 -52.38 82.06 -148.78
C ALA A 46 -52.50 80.56 -148.40
N GLU A 47 -52.70 79.69 -149.39
CA GLU A 47 -52.65 78.24 -149.23
C GLU A 47 -51.24 77.76 -148.84
N GLU A 48 -50.18 78.34 -149.42
CA GLU A 48 -48.79 78.05 -149.07
C GLU A 48 -48.45 78.51 -147.64
N VAL A 49 -48.85 79.72 -147.22
CA VAL A 49 -48.62 80.16 -145.83
C VAL A 49 -49.40 79.28 -144.84
N LYS A 50 -50.62 78.87 -145.19
CA LYS A 50 -51.42 77.94 -144.38
C LYS A 50 -50.75 76.57 -144.32
N ALA A 51 -50.29 76.02 -145.44
CA ALA A 51 -49.56 74.76 -145.51
C ALA A 51 -48.25 74.79 -144.73
N VAL A 52 -47.49 75.89 -144.81
CA VAL A 52 -46.26 76.10 -144.03
C VAL A 52 -46.58 76.21 -142.55
N SER A 53 -47.64 76.94 -142.17
CA SER A 53 -48.05 77.05 -140.77
C SER A 53 -48.55 75.72 -140.19
N SER A 54 -49.27 74.91 -140.97
CA SER A 54 -49.71 73.58 -140.54
C SER A 54 -48.54 72.62 -140.44
N ALA A 55 -47.61 72.64 -141.41
CA ALA A 55 -46.39 71.83 -141.37
C ALA A 55 -45.48 72.21 -140.20
N LEU A 56 -45.37 73.50 -139.87
CA LEU A 56 -44.63 73.97 -138.70
C LEU A 56 -45.31 73.55 -137.39
N ALA A 57 -46.63 73.71 -137.28
CA ALA A 57 -47.39 73.25 -136.12
C ALA A 57 -47.26 71.73 -135.90
N GLU A 58 -47.29 70.96 -136.99
CA GLU A 58 -47.08 69.51 -136.98
C GLU A 58 -45.65 69.16 -136.54
N ARG A 59 -44.63 69.86 -137.05
CA ARG A 59 -43.22 69.71 -136.63
C ARG A 59 -43.01 70.05 -135.15
N ILE A 60 -43.64 71.12 -134.66
CA ILE A 60 -43.57 71.51 -133.24
C ILE A 60 -44.25 70.46 -132.36
N SER A 61 -45.43 69.98 -132.76
CA SER A 61 -46.14 68.91 -132.06
C SER A 61 -45.31 67.63 -132.00
N GLN A 62 -44.73 67.22 -133.13
CA GLN A 62 -43.85 66.06 -133.22
C GLN A 62 -42.61 66.21 -132.31
N LEU A 63 -41.92 67.36 -132.38
CA LEU A 63 -40.76 67.62 -131.52
C LEU A 63 -41.13 67.67 -130.03
N ALA A 64 -42.31 68.19 -129.68
CA ALA A 64 -42.81 68.18 -128.31
C ALA A 64 -43.09 66.75 -127.83
N THR A 65 -43.70 65.90 -128.66
CA THR A 65 -43.89 64.47 -128.32
C THR A 65 -42.57 63.73 -128.16
N GLU A 66 -41.59 63.96 -129.04
CA GLU A 66 -40.25 63.35 -128.93
C GLU A 66 -39.49 63.83 -127.70
N LEU A 67 -39.59 65.12 -127.35
CA LEU A 67 -38.96 65.68 -126.16
C LEU A 67 -39.62 65.14 -124.89
N ASN A 68 -40.95 65.02 -124.89
CA ASN A 68 -41.71 64.39 -123.80
C ASN A 68 -41.32 62.92 -123.63
N ASP A 69 -41.30 62.13 -124.70
CA ASP A 69 -40.88 60.73 -124.68
C ASP A 69 -39.45 60.57 -124.14
N LYS A 70 -38.52 61.46 -124.51
CA LYS A 70 -37.16 61.47 -123.96
C LYS A 70 -37.13 61.82 -122.48
N ALA A 71 -37.93 62.80 -122.04
CA ALA A 71 -38.03 63.19 -120.65
C ALA A 71 -38.64 62.08 -119.79
N VAL A 72 -39.71 61.43 -120.26
CA VAL A 72 -40.35 60.27 -119.60
C VAL A 72 -39.36 59.12 -119.50
N ARG A 73 -38.70 58.72 -120.59
CA ARG A 73 -37.68 57.65 -120.55
C ARG A 73 -36.51 57.99 -119.62
N ALA A 74 -36.10 59.26 -119.53
CA ALA A 74 -35.06 59.68 -118.60
C ALA A 74 -35.53 59.65 -117.14
N ALA A 75 -36.78 60.03 -116.88
CA ALA A 75 -37.40 59.94 -115.55
C ALA A 75 -37.58 58.48 -115.12
N GLU A 76 -38.08 57.61 -116.00
CA GLU A 76 -38.22 56.17 -115.75
C GLU A 76 -36.88 55.52 -115.42
N ARG A 77 -35.81 55.85 -116.15
CA ARG A 77 -34.45 55.39 -115.82
C ARG A 77 -33.99 55.85 -114.45
N ARG A 78 -34.19 57.13 -114.11
CA ARG A 78 -33.85 57.66 -112.78
C ARG A 78 -34.65 56.98 -111.68
N VAL A 79 -35.95 56.75 -111.88
CA VAL A 79 -36.79 56.03 -110.92
C VAL A 79 -36.33 54.58 -110.77
N ALA A 80 -35.98 53.90 -111.86
CA ALA A 80 -35.44 52.54 -111.82
C ALA A 80 -34.10 52.47 -111.08
N GLU A 81 -33.21 53.44 -111.30
CA GLU A 81 -31.93 53.56 -110.59
C GLU A 81 -32.13 53.84 -109.10
N VAL A 82 -33.01 54.78 -108.73
CA VAL A 82 -33.33 55.09 -107.33
C VAL A 82 -33.98 53.89 -106.65
N THR A 83 -34.89 53.18 -107.32
CA THR A 83 -35.54 51.98 -106.77
C THR A 83 -34.53 50.86 -106.58
N ARG A 84 -33.61 50.66 -107.53
CA ARG A 84 -32.52 49.70 -107.41
C ARG A 84 -31.58 50.07 -106.25
N ALA A 85 -31.15 51.32 -106.15
CA ALA A 85 -30.27 51.79 -105.09
C ALA A 85 -30.93 51.69 -103.71
N ALA A 86 -32.21 52.01 -103.60
CA ALA A 86 -32.98 51.84 -102.37
C ALA A 86 -33.08 50.36 -101.99
N GLY A 87 -33.36 49.47 -102.95
CA GLY A 87 -33.38 48.01 -102.72
C GLY A 87 -32.02 47.45 -102.29
N GLU A 88 -30.93 47.95 -102.87
CA GLU A 88 -29.57 47.59 -102.46
C GLU A 88 -29.24 48.09 -101.05
N GLN A 89 -29.66 49.31 -100.70
CA GLN A 89 -29.49 49.85 -99.34
C GLN A 89 -30.31 49.10 -98.30
N THR A 90 -31.57 48.75 -98.60
CA THR A 90 -32.39 47.94 -97.69
C THR A 90 -31.80 46.55 -97.51
N ALA A 91 -31.36 45.90 -98.60
CA ALA A 91 -30.71 44.59 -98.50
C ALA A 91 -29.40 44.63 -97.71
N GLN A 92 -28.62 45.73 -97.82
CA GLN A 92 -27.41 45.91 -97.02
C GLN A 92 -27.75 46.14 -95.54
N ALA A 93 -28.72 47.00 -95.22
CA ALA A 93 -29.17 47.21 -93.86
C ALA A 93 -29.74 45.92 -93.23
N GLU A 94 -30.49 45.11 -93.99
CA GLU A 94 -31.00 43.82 -93.51
C GLU A 94 -29.87 42.84 -93.18
N ARG A 95 -28.79 42.82 -93.98
CA ARG A 95 -27.60 42.00 -93.67
C ARG A 95 -26.88 42.48 -92.42
N GLU A 96 -26.65 43.78 -92.29
CA GLU A 96 -26.01 44.35 -91.11
C GLU A 96 -26.85 44.15 -89.84
N LEU A 97 -28.18 44.22 -89.95
CA LEU A 97 -29.09 43.90 -88.85
C LEU A 97 -29.07 42.40 -88.50
N ALA A 98 -28.96 41.52 -89.49
CA ALA A 98 -28.83 40.08 -89.24
C ALA A 98 -27.50 39.74 -88.55
N ASP A 99 -26.39 40.33 -88.99
CA ASP A 99 -25.09 40.18 -88.34
C ASP A 99 -25.13 40.73 -86.90
N ALA A 100 -25.73 41.91 -86.69
CA ALA A 100 -25.89 42.49 -85.36
C ALA A 100 -26.77 41.61 -84.46
N ALA A 101 -27.87 41.07 -84.97
CA ALA A 101 -28.73 40.15 -84.22
C ALA A 101 -27.97 38.89 -83.80
N GLN A 102 -27.19 38.28 -84.70
CA GLN A 102 -26.35 37.13 -84.37
C GLN A 102 -25.34 37.47 -83.28
N THR A 103 -24.69 38.64 -83.32
CA THR A 103 -23.75 39.03 -82.26
C THR A 103 -24.43 39.25 -80.91
N VAL A 104 -25.70 39.67 -80.89
CA VAL A 104 -26.49 39.79 -79.66
C VAL A 104 -26.82 38.41 -79.11
N ASP A 105 -27.27 37.48 -79.96
CA ASP A 105 -27.54 36.09 -79.55
C ASP A 105 -26.28 35.43 -78.97
N ASP A 106 -25.13 35.59 -79.63
CA ASP A 106 -23.84 35.07 -79.13
C ASP A 106 -23.47 35.71 -77.77
N LEU A 107 -23.69 37.01 -77.60
CA LEU A 107 -23.44 37.70 -76.33
C LEU A 107 -24.38 37.24 -75.22
N GLU A 108 -25.66 37.01 -75.52
CA GLU A 108 -26.63 36.47 -74.57
C GLU A 108 -26.24 35.06 -74.11
N GLU A 109 -25.81 34.18 -75.02
CA GLU A 109 -25.31 32.84 -74.69
C GLU A 109 -24.07 32.90 -73.79
N THR A 110 -23.11 33.77 -74.10
CA THR A 110 -21.92 33.94 -73.24
C THR A 110 -22.29 34.49 -71.86
N LEU A 111 -23.27 35.38 -71.80
CA LEU A 111 -23.71 36.00 -70.56
C LEU A 111 -24.41 34.97 -69.66
N ASP A 112 -25.26 34.12 -70.22
CA ASP A 112 -25.90 33.03 -69.48
C ASP A 112 -24.89 31.98 -69.03
N THR A 113 -23.91 31.63 -69.87
CA THR A 113 -22.79 30.76 -69.48
C THR A 113 -22.02 31.33 -68.29
N LEU A 114 -21.65 32.63 -68.34
CA LEU A 114 -20.94 33.28 -67.25
C LEU A 114 -21.77 33.37 -65.97
N ARG A 115 -23.10 33.52 -66.07
CA ARG A 115 -24.00 33.48 -64.90
C ARG A 115 -24.02 32.10 -64.27
N ASP A 116 -24.09 31.05 -65.08
CA ASP A 116 -24.07 29.66 -64.60
C ASP A 116 -22.73 29.32 -63.94
N GLU A 117 -21.61 29.73 -64.53
CA GLU A 117 -20.27 29.60 -63.94
C GLU A 117 -20.16 30.40 -62.62
N HIS A 118 -20.69 31.62 -62.58
CA HIS A 118 -20.70 32.43 -61.37
C HIS A 118 -21.53 31.77 -60.25
N SER A 119 -22.71 31.24 -60.58
CA SER A 119 -23.55 30.54 -59.62
C SER A 119 -22.87 29.27 -59.09
N THR A 120 -22.19 28.52 -59.96
CA THR A 120 -21.45 27.31 -59.63
C THR A 120 -20.26 27.60 -58.73
N THR A 121 -19.51 28.66 -59.03
CA THR A 121 -18.36 29.08 -58.19
C THR A 121 -18.79 29.61 -56.83
N LEU A 122 -19.92 30.33 -56.75
CA LEU A 122 -20.51 30.73 -55.47
C LEU A 122 -20.94 29.51 -54.64
N ALA A 123 -21.61 28.53 -55.24
CA ALA A 123 -21.98 27.30 -54.54
C ALA A 123 -20.75 26.53 -54.02
N ALA A 124 -19.69 26.42 -54.83
CA ALA A 124 -18.45 25.78 -54.42
C ALA A 124 -17.73 26.53 -53.27
N LEU A 125 -17.80 27.87 -53.27
CA LEU A 125 -17.24 28.70 -52.20
C LEU A 125 -18.02 28.53 -50.89
N ASP A 126 -19.35 28.48 -50.95
CA ASP A 126 -20.16 28.27 -49.74
C ASP A 126 -19.98 26.84 -49.20
N ASP A 127 -19.85 25.84 -50.07
CA ASP A 127 -19.48 24.47 -49.69
C ASP A 127 -18.10 24.42 -49.02
N SER A 128 -17.10 25.15 -49.53
CA SER A 128 -15.77 25.18 -48.92
C SER A 128 -15.80 25.86 -47.56
N ARG A 129 -16.54 26.98 -47.44
CA ARG A 129 -16.77 27.66 -46.15
C ARG A 129 -17.49 26.76 -45.15
N GLY A 130 -18.49 25.99 -45.59
CA GLY A 130 -19.17 25.01 -44.75
C GLY A 130 -18.23 23.93 -44.22
N LYS A 131 -17.35 23.40 -45.08
CA LYS A 131 -16.30 22.44 -44.69
C LYS A 131 -15.29 23.06 -43.72
N GLU A 132 -14.83 24.27 -43.96
CA GLU A 132 -13.90 24.99 -43.07
C GLU A 132 -14.53 25.25 -41.70
N GLN A 133 -15.81 25.65 -41.64
CA GLN A 133 -16.55 25.82 -40.39
C GLN A 133 -16.70 24.49 -39.64
N ALA A 134 -17.04 23.41 -40.33
CA ALA A 134 -17.12 22.07 -39.73
C ALA A 134 -15.76 21.64 -39.15
N GLN A 135 -14.68 21.81 -39.91
CA GLN A 135 -13.31 21.53 -39.45
C GLN A 135 -12.90 22.40 -38.26
N ALA A 136 -13.27 23.68 -38.25
CA ALA A 136 -13.00 24.57 -37.12
C ALA A 136 -13.71 24.12 -35.84
N VAL A 137 -14.96 23.65 -35.96
CA VAL A 137 -15.72 23.07 -34.85
C VAL A 137 -15.07 21.76 -34.36
N GLU A 138 -14.70 20.85 -35.26
CA GLU A 138 -14.00 19.62 -34.90
C GLU A 138 -12.66 19.90 -34.20
N LEU A 139 -11.86 20.85 -34.71
CA LEU A 139 -10.62 21.28 -34.07
C LEU A 139 -10.85 21.88 -32.68
N ALA A 140 -11.91 22.67 -32.50
CA ALA A 140 -12.28 23.20 -31.19
C ALA A 140 -12.67 22.09 -30.21
N GLN A 141 -13.48 21.12 -30.65
CA GLN A 141 -13.85 19.96 -29.83
C GLN A 141 -12.65 19.07 -29.48
N LEU A 142 -11.72 18.86 -30.42
CA LEU A 142 -10.49 18.11 -30.16
C LEU A 142 -9.58 18.84 -29.18
N ARG A 143 -9.46 20.17 -29.29
CA ARG A 143 -8.73 20.99 -28.31
C ARG A 143 -9.36 20.91 -26.93
N GLU A 144 -10.68 20.99 -26.82
CA GLU A 144 -11.39 20.84 -25.54
C GLU A 144 -11.12 19.46 -24.93
N ARG A 145 -11.26 18.39 -25.72
CA ARG A 145 -10.95 17.02 -25.28
C ARG A 145 -9.50 16.88 -24.83
N LEU A 146 -8.55 17.47 -25.57
CA LEU A 146 -7.14 17.47 -25.21
C LEU A 146 -6.92 18.15 -23.85
N THR A 147 -7.44 19.36 -23.66
CA THR A 147 -7.32 20.08 -22.38
C THR A 147 -7.96 19.34 -21.21
N ALA A 148 -9.09 18.65 -21.45
CA ALA A 148 -9.73 17.81 -20.44
C ALA A 148 -8.85 16.60 -20.07
N THR A 149 -8.23 15.95 -21.06
CA THR A 149 -7.30 14.83 -20.79
C THR A 149 -6.01 15.28 -20.11
N GLU A 150 -5.46 16.44 -20.48
CA GLU A 150 -4.28 17.03 -19.82
C GLU A 150 -4.59 17.37 -18.36
N LYS A 151 -5.77 17.91 -18.08
CA LYS A 151 -6.22 18.17 -16.71
C LYS A 151 -6.37 16.88 -15.91
N GLN A 152 -7.01 15.86 -16.48
CA GLN A 152 -7.16 14.54 -15.83
C GLN A 152 -5.80 13.88 -15.56
N LEU A 153 -4.85 13.97 -16.51
CA LEU A 153 -3.49 13.47 -16.30
C LEU A 153 -2.79 14.23 -15.17
N GLY A 154 -2.88 15.56 -15.16
CA GLY A 154 -2.30 16.38 -14.08
C GLY A 154 -2.91 16.10 -12.70
N GLU A 155 -4.21 15.84 -12.62
CA GLU A 155 -4.88 15.42 -11.38
C GLU A 155 -4.44 14.02 -10.94
N SER A 156 -4.33 13.07 -11.88
CA SER A 156 -3.82 11.72 -11.61
C SER A 156 -2.36 11.73 -11.13
N GLU A 157 -1.51 12.55 -11.75
CA GLU A 157 -0.11 12.72 -11.31
C GLU A 157 -0.02 13.32 -9.91
N LYS A 158 -0.85 14.31 -9.59
CA LYS A 158 -0.92 14.89 -8.24
C LYS A 158 -1.35 13.83 -7.21
N ALA A 159 -2.42 13.09 -7.51
CA ALA A 159 -2.88 11.99 -6.67
C ALA A 159 -1.80 10.90 -6.49
N GLY A 160 -1.07 10.57 -7.55
CA GLY A 160 0.06 9.63 -7.51
C GLY A 160 1.22 10.13 -6.64
N LYS A 161 1.57 11.42 -6.73
CA LYS A 161 2.59 12.05 -5.87
C LYS A 161 2.15 12.07 -4.40
N GLU A 162 0.90 12.42 -4.12
CA GLU A 162 0.34 12.41 -2.77
C GLU A 162 0.33 10.99 -2.17
N ALA A 163 -0.07 9.98 -2.94
CA ALA A 163 -0.03 8.59 -2.51
C ALA A 163 1.40 8.11 -2.25
N ALA A 164 2.35 8.45 -3.13
CA ALA A 164 3.76 8.12 -2.94
C ALA A 164 4.35 8.77 -1.68
N GLU A 165 4.00 10.04 -1.41
CA GLU A 165 4.42 10.74 -0.20
C GLU A 165 3.79 10.14 1.05
N GLN A 166 2.51 9.78 1.03
CA GLN A 166 1.85 9.06 2.14
C GLN A 166 2.52 7.71 2.41
N HIS A 167 2.84 6.93 1.36
CA HIS A 167 3.56 5.67 1.51
C HIS A 167 4.97 5.88 2.08
N ARG A 168 5.69 6.92 1.62
CA ARG A 168 7.00 7.28 2.16
C ARG A 168 6.93 7.64 3.64
N GLN A 169 5.92 8.41 4.05
CA GLN A 169 5.69 8.78 5.45
C GLN A 169 5.37 7.54 6.30
N GLN A 170 4.47 6.67 5.84
CA GLN A 170 4.14 5.41 6.51
C GLN A 170 5.38 4.51 6.69
N GLN A 171 6.21 4.40 5.65
CA GLN A 171 7.47 3.64 5.73
C GLN A 171 8.43 4.25 6.76
N ALA A 172 8.57 5.58 6.79
CA ALA A 172 9.41 6.26 7.77
C ALA A 172 8.91 6.05 9.21
N ASP A 173 7.59 6.09 9.43
CA ASP A 173 7.00 5.87 10.75
C ASP A 173 7.10 4.41 11.19
N LEU A 174 6.93 3.46 10.27
CA LEU A 174 7.17 2.05 10.55
C LEU A 174 8.64 1.78 10.89
N GLN A 175 9.58 2.42 10.17
CA GLN A 175 11.01 2.32 10.48
C GLN A 175 11.31 2.85 11.88
N LYS A 176 10.80 4.04 12.25
CA LYS A 176 10.97 4.58 13.61
C LYS A 176 10.41 3.65 14.68
N ARG A 177 9.25 3.02 14.42
CA ARG A 177 8.65 2.05 15.36
C ARG A 177 9.48 0.79 15.50
N LEU A 178 10.08 0.33 14.39
CA LEU A 178 10.99 -0.81 14.38
C LEU A 178 12.25 -0.49 15.18
N ASP A 179 12.92 0.64 14.89
CA ASP A 179 14.11 1.09 15.63
C ASP A 179 13.80 1.25 17.14
N ALA A 180 12.64 1.81 17.48
CA ALA A 180 12.21 1.95 18.88
C ALA A 180 11.95 0.59 19.55
N ALA A 181 11.39 -0.38 18.83
CA ALA A 181 11.16 -1.73 19.34
C ALA A 181 12.48 -2.50 19.52
N GLU A 182 13.41 -2.36 18.57
CA GLU A 182 14.76 -2.92 18.64
C GLU A 182 15.52 -2.36 19.84
N ASN A 183 15.50 -1.05 20.04
CA ASN A 183 16.11 -0.41 21.21
C ASN A 183 15.51 -0.92 22.53
N LYS A 184 14.19 -1.04 22.61
CA LYS A 184 13.52 -1.62 23.80
C LYS A 184 13.92 -3.07 24.04
N LEU A 185 14.09 -3.86 22.98
CA LEU A 185 14.51 -5.25 23.09
C LEU A 185 15.96 -5.36 23.56
N VAL A 186 16.85 -4.49 23.06
CA VAL A 186 18.23 -4.38 23.55
C VAL A 186 18.26 -3.95 25.01
N GLU A 187 17.50 -2.94 25.41
CA GLU A 187 17.35 -2.53 26.80
C GLU A 187 16.83 -3.66 27.70
N ALA A 188 15.80 -4.40 27.27
CA ALA A 188 15.26 -5.52 28.03
C ALA A 188 16.29 -6.65 28.17
N THR A 189 17.01 -6.98 27.09
CA THR A 189 18.04 -8.02 27.08
C THR A 189 19.21 -7.65 27.99
N THR A 190 19.66 -6.40 27.93
CA THR A 190 20.72 -5.88 28.80
C THR A 190 20.29 -5.86 30.26
N ARG A 191 19.10 -5.35 30.59
CA ARG A 191 18.53 -5.42 31.95
C ARG A 191 18.50 -6.86 32.46
N HIS A 192 17.94 -7.79 31.68
CA HIS A 192 17.85 -9.19 32.09
C HIS A 192 19.23 -9.85 32.27
N SER A 193 20.20 -9.54 31.41
CA SER A 193 21.59 -9.99 31.56
C SER A 193 22.21 -9.47 32.87
N THR A 194 22.02 -8.19 33.19
CA THR A 194 22.52 -7.60 34.44
C THR A 194 21.83 -8.16 35.69
N GLU A 195 20.52 -8.41 35.64
CA GLU A 195 19.76 -9.05 36.72
C GLU A 195 20.25 -10.48 36.95
N LEU A 196 20.43 -11.27 35.87
CA LEU A 196 20.99 -12.62 35.96
C LEU A 196 22.40 -12.63 36.53
N GLN A 197 23.24 -11.65 36.15
CA GLN A 197 24.58 -11.50 36.72
C GLN A 197 24.51 -11.19 38.22
N CYS A 198 23.69 -10.21 38.61
CA CYS A 198 23.52 -9.83 40.02
C CYS A 198 23.02 -11.01 40.86
N VAL A 199 22.01 -11.75 40.39
CA VAL A 199 21.51 -12.96 41.08
C VAL A 199 22.58 -14.05 41.18
N ARG A 200 23.38 -14.26 40.12
CA ARG A 200 24.51 -15.21 40.16
C ARG A 200 25.56 -14.79 41.20
N GLU A 201 25.89 -13.51 41.27
CA GLU A 201 26.84 -12.96 42.25
C GLU A 201 26.31 -13.09 43.69
N LEU A 202 25.03 -12.79 43.91
CA LEU A 202 24.36 -12.99 45.19
C LEU A 202 24.39 -14.47 45.62
N HIS A 203 23.93 -15.39 44.77
CA HIS A 203 23.97 -16.82 45.07
C HIS A 203 25.41 -17.34 45.28
N ALA A 204 26.39 -16.84 44.53
CA ALA A 204 27.79 -17.20 44.73
C ALA A 204 28.32 -16.70 46.10
N GLY A 205 27.87 -15.52 46.54
CA GLY A 205 28.13 -14.98 47.87
C GLY A 205 27.52 -15.84 48.98
N GLU A 206 26.23 -16.16 48.88
CA GLU A 206 25.51 -17.03 49.82
C GLU A 206 26.16 -18.42 49.92
N ILE A 207 26.53 -19.03 48.79
CA ILE A 207 27.24 -20.31 48.80
C ILE A 207 28.58 -20.22 49.52
N LYS A 208 29.35 -19.14 49.31
CA LYS A 208 30.62 -18.92 50.02
C LYS A 208 30.40 -18.74 51.52
N GLU A 209 29.38 -17.97 51.90
CA GLU A 209 29.04 -17.77 53.31
C GLU A 209 28.60 -19.07 53.98
N LEU A 210 27.66 -19.81 53.38
CA LEU A 210 27.21 -21.10 53.90
C LEU A 210 28.36 -22.10 54.00
N LYS A 211 29.25 -22.16 53.02
CA LYS A 211 30.48 -22.97 53.10
C LYS A 211 31.39 -22.53 54.25
N GLY A 212 31.55 -21.23 54.45
CA GLY A 212 32.32 -20.67 55.57
C GLY A 212 31.69 -20.98 56.94
N GLN A 213 30.37 -20.84 57.06
CA GLN A 213 29.61 -21.22 58.26
C GLN A 213 29.73 -22.72 58.53
N HIS A 214 29.60 -23.56 57.49
CA HIS A 214 29.75 -25.00 57.60
C HIS A 214 31.17 -25.37 58.07
N ALA A 215 32.22 -24.84 57.44
CA ALA A 215 33.60 -25.09 57.83
C ALA A 215 33.92 -24.64 59.28
N ARG A 216 33.35 -23.51 59.72
CA ARG A 216 33.45 -23.06 61.13
C ARG A 216 32.75 -24.04 62.07
N SER A 217 31.52 -24.44 61.74
CA SER A 217 30.77 -25.41 62.54
C SER A 217 31.47 -26.77 62.61
N GLU A 218 32.07 -27.22 61.52
CA GLU A 218 32.86 -28.46 61.45
C GLU A 218 34.12 -28.34 62.31
N SER A 219 34.85 -27.23 62.21
CA SER A 219 36.01 -26.96 63.08
C SER A 219 35.65 -26.92 64.57
N ASP A 220 34.52 -26.31 64.92
CA ASP A 220 34.07 -26.23 66.31
C ASP A 220 33.57 -27.59 66.83
N LEU A 221 32.90 -28.39 65.99
CA LEU A 221 32.56 -29.78 66.31
C LEU A 221 33.82 -30.63 66.49
N GLN A 222 34.83 -30.47 65.64
CA GLN A 222 36.11 -31.17 65.76
C GLN A 222 36.80 -30.81 67.08
N LYS A 223 36.92 -29.52 67.43
CA LYS A 223 37.49 -29.09 68.72
C LYS A 223 36.72 -29.69 69.91
N ARG A 224 35.40 -29.76 69.83
CA ARG A 224 34.56 -30.37 70.88
C ARG A 224 34.83 -31.88 70.97
N LEU A 225 35.02 -32.55 69.85
CA LEU A 225 35.36 -33.97 69.79
C LEU A 225 36.75 -34.21 70.41
N ASP A 226 37.78 -33.48 69.99
CA ASP A 226 39.13 -33.54 70.55
C ASP A 226 39.12 -33.27 72.07
N ALA A 227 38.32 -32.30 72.53
CA ALA A 227 38.17 -31.99 73.95
C ALA A 227 37.48 -33.13 74.73
N VAL A 228 36.50 -33.81 74.15
CA VAL A 228 35.85 -34.98 74.74
C VAL A 228 36.82 -36.16 74.76
N GLU A 229 37.56 -36.40 73.69
CA GLU A 229 38.60 -37.44 73.62
C GLU A 229 39.69 -37.21 74.68
N ASN A 230 40.16 -35.98 74.83
CA ASN A 230 41.12 -35.62 75.88
C ASN A 230 40.55 -35.84 77.29
N LYS A 231 39.30 -35.41 77.54
CA LYS A 231 38.64 -35.68 78.83
C LYS A 231 38.45 -37.17 79.09
N LEU A 232 38.14 -37.95 78.06
CA LEU A 232 38.01 -39.41 78.15
C LEU A 232 39.36 -40.06 78.43
N ALA A 233 40.43 -39.61 77.76
CA ALA A 233 41.80 -40.06 78.02
C ALA A 233 42.23 -39.72 79.46
N GLU A 234 41.98 -38.50 79.93
CA GLU A 234 42.21 -38.09 81.33
C GLU A 234 41.38 -38.91 82.33
N ALA A 235 40.11 -39.19 82.03
CA ALA A 235 39.28 -40.04 82.87
C ALA A 235 39.83 -41.47 82.91
N THR A 236 40.27 -42.00 81.76
CA THR A 236 40.86 -43.33 81.65
C THR A 236 42.18 -43.41 82.44
N THR A 237 43.04 -42.38 82.36
CA THR A 237 44.29 -42.34 83.14
C THR A 237 44.03 -42.16 84.63
N ARG A 238 43.07 -41.31 85.03
CA ARG A 238 42.63 -41.22 86.44
C ARG A 238 42.11 -42.56 86.95
N HIS A 239 41.21 -43.20 86.21
CA HIS A 239 40.68 -44.51 86.59
C HIS A 239 41.76 -45.59 86.63
N ALA A 240 42.74 -45.56 85.71
CA ALA A 240 43.88 -46.47 85.77
C ALA A 240 44.75 -46.23 87.01
N ALA A 241 44.99 -44.97 87.38
CA ALA A 241 45.72 -44.60 88.59
C ALA A 241 44.95 -44.96 89.88
N GLU A 242 43.63 -44.74 89.90
CA GLU A 242 42.73 -45.16 90.98
C GLU A 242 42.74 -46.68 91.14
N LEU A 243 42.62 -47.44 90.05
CA LEU A 243 42.73 -48.90 90.07
C LEU A 243 44.11 -49.37 90.53
N GLN A 244 45.18 -48.69 90.14
CA GLN A 244 46.53 -49.00 90.62
C GLN A 244 46.66 -48.71 92.12
N SER A 245 46.19 -47.56 92.60
CA SER A 245 46.20 -47.23 94.02
C SER A 245 45.36 -48.21 94.84
N ALA A 246 44.17 -48.58 94.35
CA ALA A 246 43.34 -49.61 94.96
C ALA A 246 44.03 -50.98 94.97
N ARG A 247 44.74 -51.36 93.89
CA ARG A 247 45.55 -52.58 93.86
C ARG A 247 46.70 -52.53 94.86
N GLU A 248 47.39 -51.40 94.99
CA GLU A 248 48.48 -51.21 95.96
C GLU A 248 47.96 -51.27 97.39
N GLN A 249 46.82 -50.63 97.68
CA GLN A 249 46.11 -50.74 98.96
C GLN A 249 45.74 -52.20 99.26
N HIS A 250 45.05 -52.89 98.35
CA HIS A 250 44.70 -54.30 98.53
C HIS A 250 45.94 -55.19 98.65
N THR A 251 47.03 -54.90 97.95
CA THR A 251 48.29 -55.64 98.10
C THR A 251 48.91 -55.40 99.48
N GLY A 252 48.82 -54.18 100.00
CA GLY A 252 49.19 -53.83 101.38
C GLY A 252 48.35 -54.58 102.40
N GLU A 253 47.02 -54.55 102.26
CA GLU A 253 46.07 -55.30 103.10
C GLU A 253 46.35 -56.82 103.05
N ILE A 254 46.63 -57.40 101.88
CA ILE A 254 47.00 -58.82 101.75
C ILE A 254 48.31 -59.11 102.49
N LYS A 255 49.31 -58.23 102.42
CA LYS A 255 50.57 -58.40 103.19
C LYS A 255 50.32 -58.31 104.69
N GLU A 256 49.48 -57.38 105.14
CA GLU A 256 49.05 -57.21 106.53
C GLU A 256 48.31 -58.47 107.03
N ILE A 257 47.32 -58.94 106.28
CA ILE A 257 46.57 -60.17 106.58
C ILE A 257 47.50 -61.39 106.61
N LYS A 258 48.46 -61.51 105.68
CA LYS A 258 49.47 -62.59 105.72
C LYS A 258 50.39 -62.49 106.94
N ALA A 259 50.78 -61.28 107.35
CA ALA A 259 51.57 -61.08 108.57
C ALA A 259 50.75 -61.40 109.83
N GLN A 260 49.46 -61.05 109.84
CA GLN A 260 48.53 -61.45 110.90
C GLN A 260 48.33 -62.98 110.91
N HIS A 261 48.20 -63.61 109.74
CA HIS A 261 48.04 -65.05 109.64
C HIS A 261 49.27 -65.79 110.14
N THR A 262 50.48 -65.41 109.74
CA THR A 262 51.73 -66.02 110.24
C THR A 262 51.93 -65.82 111.74
N ARG A 263 51.54 -64.67 112.31
CA ARG A 263 51.49 -64.46 113.77
C ARG A 263 50.48 -65.41 114.43
N SER A 264 49.26 -65.49 113.90
CA SER A 264 48.21 -66.39 114.42
C SER A 264 48.62 -67.86 114.33
N GLU A 265 49.31 -68.26 113.27
CA GLU A 265 49.80 -69.61 113.06
C GLU A 265 50.95 -69.94 114.01
N SER A 266 51.88 -68.99 114.25
CA SER A 266 52.91 -69.12 115.29
C SER A 266 52.32 -69.28 116.70
N ASP A 267 51.26 -68.53 117.01
CA ASP A 267 50.58 -68.61 118.30
C ASP A 267 49.79 -69.92 118.46
N LEU A 268 49.17 -70.43 117.38
CA LEU A 268 48.55 -71.75 117.35
C LEU A 268 49.58 -72.88 117.51
N GLN A 269 50.74 -72.77 116.87
CA GLN A 269 51.82 -73.74 117.00
C GLN A 269 52.34 -73.83 118.45
N LYS A 270 52.54 -72.67 119.11
CA LYS A 270 52.93 -72.61 120.54
C LYS A 270 51.88 -73.25 121.44
N ARG A 271 50.58 -73.04 121.16
CA ARG A 271 49.48 -73.67 121.90
C ARG A 271 49.48 -75.19 121.73
N LEU A 272 49.68 -75.69 120.51
CA LEU A 272 49.73 -77.13 120.24
C LEU A 272 50.90 -77.81 120.98
N ASP A 273 52.08 -77.19 121.00
CA ASP A 273 53.24 -77.71 121.74
C ASP A 273 52.98 -77.74 123.25
N SER A 274 52.24 -76.75 123.78
CA SER A 274 51.83 -76.73 125.18
C SER A 274 50.81 -77.82 125.52
N GLU A 275 49.84 -78.09 124.64
CA GLU A 275 48.85 -79.16 124.83
C GLU A 275 49.46 -80.56 124.68
N LEU A 276 50.42 -80.75 123.76
CA LEU A 276 51.13 -82.03 123.64
C LEU A 276 51.94 -82.36 124.89
N LYS A 277 52.61 -81.37 125.50
CA LYS A 277 53.28 -81.53 126.80
C LYS A 277 52.30 -81.89 127.92
N ALA A 278 51.12 -81.26 127.94
CA ALA A 278 50.06 -81.55 128.93
C ALA A 278 49.46 -82.95 128.76
N ARG A 279 49.27 -83.42 127.51
CA ARG A 279 48.79 -84.79 127.25
C ARG A 279 49.83 -85.85 127.61
N GLN A 280 51.11 -85.61 127.37
CA GLN A 280 52.17 -86.56 127.74
C GLN A 280 52.33 -86.72 129.26
N THR A 281 52.08 -85.65 130.02
CA THR A 281 52.06 -85.71 131.50
C THR A 281 50.82 -86.46 132.00
N ALA A 282 49.64 -86.17 131.45
CA ALA A 282 48.40 -86.89 131.81
C ALA A 282 48.44 -88.39 131.48
N LEU A 283 49.11 -88.80 130.40
CA LEU A 283 49.25 -90.21 130.03
C LEU A 283 50.14 -90.99 131.01
N LYS A 284 51.18 -90.34 131.55
CA LYS A 284 52.04 -90.90 132.61
C LYS A 284 51.28 -91.09 133.93
N GLU A 285 50.48 -90.11 134.32
CA GLU A 285 49.65 -90.19 135.53
C GLU A 285 48.53 -91.25 135.39
N ALA A 286 47.97 -91.42 134.19
CA ALA A 286 46.96 -92.44 133.92
C ALA A 286 47.52 -93.88 133.92
N THR A 287 48.79 -94.08 133.53
CA THR A 287 49.44 -95.40 133.62
C THR A 287 49.74 -95.77 135.08
N ASP A 288 50.23 -94.83 135.88
CA ASP A 288 50.56 -95.06 137.29
C ASP A 288 49.29 -95.37 138.12
N ALA A 289 48.17 -94.70 137.81
CA ALA A 289 46.87 -94.98 138.43
C ALA A 289 46.30 -96.38 138.08
N ARG A 290 46.65 -96.93 136.91
CA ARG A 290 46.15 -98.23 136.45
C ARG A 290 46.90 -99.39 137.09
N GLU A 291 48.19 -99.22 137.36
CA GLU A 291 49.01 -100.19 138.10
C GLU A 291 48.61 -100.24 139.59
N ALA A 292 48.34 -99.09 140.23
CA ALA A 292 47.83 -99.04 141.60
C ALA A 292 46.45 -99.72 141.77
N LYS A 293 45.57 -99.61 140.75
CA LYS A 293 44.26 -100.26 140.77
C LYS A 293 44.35 -101.78 140.63
N ALA A 294 45.30 -102.30 139.85
CA ALA A 294 45.50 -103.74 139.67
C ALA A 294 45.91 -104.43 140.97
N VAL A 295 46.76 -103.79 141.78
CA VAL A 295 47.20 -104.28 143.11
C VAL A 295 46.03 -104.35 144.10
N MET A 296 45.21 -103.29 144.19
CA MET A 296 44.03 -103.25 145.08
C MET A 296 42.98 -104.32 144.76
N THR A 297 42.78 -104.67 143.49
CA THR A 297 41.88 -105.77 143.11
C THR A 297 42.42 -107.17 143.41
N GLY A 298 43.74 -107.33 143.54
CA GLY A 298 44.37 -108.58 143.98
C GLY A 298 44.14 -108.84 145.47
N GLU A 299 44.26 -107.79 146.29
CA GLU A 299 44.08 -107.86 147.75
C GLU A 299 42.61 -108.09 148.15
N LEU A 300 41.66 -107.47 147.44
CA LEU A 300 40.22 -107.68 147.65
C LEU A 300 39.74 -109.10 147.36
N ARG A 301 40.38 -109.83 146.43
CA ARG A 301 40.04 -111.24 146.18
C ARG A 301 40.58 -112.17 147.26
N ALA A 302 41.79 -111.92 147.78
CA ALA A 302 42.37 -112.70 148.87
C ALA A 302 41.52 -112.62 150.15
N LEU A 303 40.98 -111.44 150.48
CA LEU A 303 40.08 -111.22 151.61
C LEU A 303 38.71 -111.90 151.43
N LYS A 304 38.22 -112.01 150.20
CA LYS A 304 36.95 -112.70 149.90
C LYS A 304 37.07 -114.21 150.09
N THR A 305 38.18 -114.82 149.66
CA THR A 305 38.46 -116.25 149.90
C THR A 305 38.62 -116.62 151.38
N LEU A 306 39.03 -115.67 152.23
CA LEU A 306 39.21 -115.92 153.67
C LEU A 306 37.89 -115.78 154.47
N ASN A 307 37.00 -114.87 154.03
CA ASN A 307 35.71 -114.66 154.67
C ASN A 307 34.71 -115.79 154.34
N ASP A 308 34.80 -116.35 153.13
CA ASP A 308 33.99 -117.53 152.77
C ASP A 308 34.42 -118.78 153.57
N GLN A 309 35.69 -118.86 154.01
CA GLN A 309 36.19 -119.91 154.93
C GLN A 309 35.72 -119.72 156.39
N LEU A 310 35.44 -118.50 156.82
CA LEU A 310 34.87 -118.21 158.16
C LEU A 310 33.36 -118.47 158.22
N THR A 311 32.66 -118.26 157.11
CA THR A 311 31.21 -118.55 157.02
C THR A 311 30.94 -120.07 157.02
N ALA A 312 31.96 -120.89 156.76
CA ALA A 312 31.94 -122.35 156.96
C ALA A 312 32.00 -122.80 158.43
N LEU A 313 32.19 -121.91 159.43
CA LEU A 313 32.40 -122.30 160.84
C LEU A 313 31.28 -121.88 161.83
N LEU A 314 30.29 -121.07 161.44
CA LEU A 314 29.30 -120.51 162.39
C LEU A 314 27.81 -120.73 162.08
N ALA A 315 27.45 -121.46 161.02
CA ALA A 315 26.05 -121.81 160.75
C ALA A 315 25.88 -123.31 160.47
N GLY A 316 25.89 -124.12 161.53
CA GLY A 316 25.63 -125.57 161.44
C GLY A 316 24.15 -125.90 161.28
N LYS A 317 23.76 -126.42 160.09
CA LYS A 317 22.86 -127.58 159.95
C LYS A 317 22.95 -128.18 158.54
N ASN A 318 23.61 -129.34 158.46
CA ASN A 318 23.50 -130.45 157.50
C ASN A 318 23.67 -130.20 155.99
N GLU A 319 24.91 -130.38 155.51
CA GLU A 319 25.40 -131.45 154.60
C GLU A 319 24.46 -132.07 153.52
N PRO A 320 25.00 -132.62 152.41
CA PRO A 320 25.64 -131.93 151.28
C PRO A 320 25.07 -132.40 149.92
N ALA A 321 25.50 -131.77 148.82
CA ALA A 321 26.16 -132.43 147.67
C ALA A 321 25.90 -131.75 146.32
N ALA A 322 26.98 -131.75 145.53
CA ALA A 322 27.02 -131.97 144.08
C ALA A 322 26.63 -130.81 143.14
N VAL A 323 27.22 -130.58 141.96
CA VAL A 323 28.48 -130.98 141.29
C VAL A 323 28.38 -130.44 139.83
N ARG A 324 29.52 -130.09 139.23
CA ARG A 324 29.85 -130.13 137.77
C ARG A 324 29.34 -129.06 136.77
N THR A 325 30.35 -128.63 135.98
CA THR A 325 30.40 -128.54 134.49
C THR A 325 29.67 -127.36 133.84
N LYS A 326 30.08 -126.77 132.71
CA LYS A 326 30.95 -127.18 131.58
C LYS A 326 31.11 -125.95 130.64
N SER A 327 32.09 -126.05 129.73
CA SER A 327 32.06 -125.54 128.33
C SER A 327 32.46 -124.07 128.05
N THR A 328 33.60 -123.88 127.36
CA THR A 328 33.76 -123.51 125.92
C THR A 328 33.47 -122.03 125.66
N LYS A 329 34.36 -121.21 125.09
CA LYS A 329 35.29 -121.40 123.97
C LYS A 329 36.34 -120.28 124.01
#